data_AF-A0AAN7DDG0-F1
#
_entry.id   AF-A0AAN7DDG0-F1
#
_cell.length_a   1.000
_cell.length_b   1.000
_cell.length_c   1.000
_cell.angle_alpha   90.00
_cell.angle_beta   90.00
_cell.angle_gamma   90.00
#
_symmetry.space_group_name_H-M   'P 1'
#
loop_
_entity.id
_entity.type
_entity.pdbx_description
1 polymer ?
#
loop_
_entity_poly.entity_id
_entity_poly.type
_entity_poly.pdbx_seq_one_letter_code
_entity_poly.pdbx_strand_id
1 'polypeptide(L)'
;MSTRSTTPPPGCPMHNKEEEAPVATDGPSCPMPKKQQAPPQQAEDGPSCPMPKKAAEPKPMTSIPPGCPMHKADGDELNKLNMMPNLAQTPQSDQTIELPTERVISSIPKAKGDDARWEYPSPQQFYNALRRKGWETPEEEIETMVDIHNFLNEEAWQEVLKWESKYKW
;
A
#
# COMPACT_ATOMS: atom_id res chain seq x y z
N MET A 1 -57.79 14.03 -8.32
CA MET A 1 -56.60 14.90 -8.49
C MET A 1 -55.99 15.13 -7.11
N SER A 2 -54.67 14.98 -6.96
CA SER A 2 -53.83 15.59 -5.91
C SER A 2 -52.40 15.10 -6.09
N THR A 3 -51.48 16.02 -6.41
CA THR A 3 -50.07 15.74 -6.68
C THR A 3 -49.27 15.64 -5.38
N ARG A 4 -48.44 14.61 -5.23
CA ARG A 4 -47.38 14.61 -4.21
C ARG A 4 -46.13 15.25 -4.81
N SER A 5 -45.78 16.44 -4.32
CA SER A 5 -44.55 17.14 -4.71
C SER A 5 -43.32 16.45 -4.14
N THR A 6 -42.33 16.18 -4.98
CA THR A 6 -41.02 15.65 -4.57
C THR A 6 -40.05 16.81 -4.33
N THR A 7 -39.53 16.94 -3.11
CA THR A 7 -38.41 17.85 -2.79
C THR A 7 -37.07 17.14 -2.99
N PRO A 8 -36.13 17.71 -3.76
CA PRO A 8 -34.78 17.16 -3.89
C PRO A 8 -33.95 17.41 -2.61
N PRO A 9 -32.93 16.57 -2.32
CA PRO A 9 -32.01 16.79 -1.21
C PRO A 9 -31.08 18.00 -1.47
N PRO A 10 -30.59 18.68 -0.42
CA PRO A 10 -29.63 19.77 -0.56
C PRO A 10 -28.27 19.24 -1.04
N GLY A 11 -27.71 19.86 -2.08
CA GLY A 11 -26.38 19.53 -2.60
C GLY A 11 -25.26 20.11 -1.74
N CYS A 12 -24.15 19.40 -1.63
CA CYS A 12 -22.96 19.84 -0.88
C CYS A 12 -22.14 20.86 -1.70
N PRO A 13 -21.95 22.11 -1.23
CA PRO A 13 -21.11 23.08 -1.91
C PRO A 13 -19.62 22.80 -1.66
N MET A 14 -18.82 22.68 -2.72
CA MET A 14 -17.36 22.71 -2.61
C MET A 14 -16.87 24.14 -2.36
N HIS A 15 -15.86 24.25 -1.50
CA HIS A 15 -14.89 25.34 -1.38
C HIS A 15 -15.41 26.80 -1.45
N ASN A 16 -15.37 27.48 -0.31
CA ASN A 16 -14.93 28.88 -0.27
C ASN A 16 -14.01 29.09 0.95
N LYS A 17 -13.21 30.17 0.95
CA LYS A 17 -12.00 30.34 1.79
C LYS A 17 -11.99 31.71 2.47
N GLU A 18 -11.48 31.76 3.73
CA GLU A 18 -11.36 32.95 4.62
C GLU A 18 -12.73 33.61 5.01
N GLU A 19 -12.98 34.32 6.13
CA GLU A 19 -12.43 34.53 7.51
C GLU A 19 -13.59 35.19 8.33
N GLU A 20 -13.69 35.34 9.67
CA GLU A 20 -12.86 35.20 10.89
C GLU A 20 -13.68 34.53 12.03
N ALA A 21 -13.06 34.14 13.16
CA ALA A 21 -13.71 33.97 14.49
C ALA A 21 -12.66 34.08 15.65
N PRO A 22 -13.05 34.44 16.90
CA PRO A 22 -12.17 35.25 17.77
C PRO A 22 -11.35 34.53 18.87
N VAL A 23 -10.47 35.34 19.49
CA VAL A 23 -9.40 35.04 20.48
C VAL A 23 -9.88 34.52 21.86
N ALA A 24 -9.12 33.56 22.41
CA ALA A 24 -8.92 33.40 23.87
C ALA A 24 -7.53 32.81 24.20
N THR A 25 -7.02 33.15 25.39
CA THR A 25 -5.72 32.82 26.02
C THR A 25 -5.58 31.32 26.41
N ASP A 26 -4.44 30.75 26.85
CA ASP A 26 -3.17 31.27 27.41
C ASP A 26 -2.00 30.26 27.22
N GLY A 27 -0.73 30.63 27.51
CA GLY A 27 0.42 29.70 27.50
C GLY A 27 1.78 30.34 27.10
N PRO A 28 2.91 30.05 27.78
CA PRO A 28 4.10 30.91 27.74
C PRO A 28 5.14 30.60 26.65
N SER A 29 5.89 31.65 26.27
CA SER A 29 6.99 31.63 25.29
C SER A 29 8.38 31.67 25.96
N CYS A 30 9.42 31.19 25.27
CA CYS A 30 10.82 31.28 25.69
C CYS A 30 11.75 31.71 24.52
N PRO A 31 12.92 32.34 24.80
CA PRO A 31 13.43 33.40 23.93
C PRO A 31 14.59 33.03 22.99
N MET A 32 14.68 33.73 21.85
CA MET A 32 15.81 33.69 20.91
C MET A 32 16.91 34.73 21.24
N PRO A 33 18.21 34.38 21.13
CA PRO A 33 19.32 35.34 21.06
C PRO A 33 19.44 35.99 19.67
N LYS A 34 20.32 36.99 19.51
CA LYS A 34 20.32 37.95 18.38
C LYS A 34 21.72 38.18 17.76
N LYS A 35 21.70 38.53 16.45
CA LYS A 35 22.60 39.46 15.70
C LYS A 35 23.98 38.99 15.12
N GLN A 36 24.12 39.27 13.80
CA GLN A 36 25.26 39.91 13.08
C GLN A 36 26.58 39.10 12.87
N GLN A 37 27.39 39.26 11.81
CA GLN A 37 27.33 40.02 10.53
C GLN A 37 28.45 39.57 9.53
N ALA A 38 28.24 39.62 8.20
CA ALA A 38 29.28 39.81 7.15
C ALA A 38 28.68 40.02 5.72
N PRO A 39 29.29 40.81 4.81
CA PRO A 39 28.85 40.98 3.39
C PRO A 39 30.00 40.66 2.37
N PRO A 40 30.04 41.14 1.09
CA PRO A 40 29.54 40.40 -0.08
C PRO A 40 30.52 40.26 -1.28
N GLN A 41 30.27 39.32 -2.20
CA GLN A 41 30.77 39.28 -3.60
C GLN A 41 29.90 38.29 -4.41
N GLN A 42 29.25 38.72 -5.50
CA GLN A 42 29.69 38.84 -6.91
C GLN A 42 29.62 37.52 -7.71
N ALA A 43 29.27 37.66 -8.99
CA ALA A 43 29.27 36.57 -9.96
C ALA A 43 30.66 36.43 -10.63
N GLU A 44 30.84 35.41 -11.46
CA GLU A 44 31.47 35.41 -12.80
C GLU A 44 31.69 33.94 -13.25
N ASP A 45 32.20 33.74 -14.47
CA ASP A 45 32.25 32.49 -15.25
C ASP A 45 32.67 31.17 -14.56
N GLY A 46 32.02 30.08 -14.98
CA GLY A 46 32.40 28.70 -14.64
C GLY A 46 33.43 28.08 -15.61
N PRO A 47 34.49 27.43 -15.13
CA PRO A 47 35.49 26.79 -16.00
C PRO A 47 35.03 25.42 -16.52
N SER A 48 35.21 25.18 -17.83
CA SER A 48 34.90 23.90 -18.49
C SER A 48 35.75 22.74 -17.95
N CYS A 49 35.11 21.61 -17.61
CA CYS A 49 35.81 20.41 -17.13
C CYS A 49 36.49 19.64 -18.27
N PRO A 50 37.82 19.44 -18.24
CA PRO A 50 38.54 18.74 -19.31
C PRO A 50 38.35 17.21 -19.24
N MET A 51 37.90 16.58 -20.32
CA MET A 51 37.84 15.11 -20.41
C MET A 51 39.21 14.47 -20.66
N PRO A 52 39.72 13.60 -19.76
CA PRO A 52 40.77 12.66 -20.12
C PRO A 52 40.20 11.50 -20.96
N LYS A 53 40.49 11.48 -22.26
CA LYS A 53 40.17 10.33 -23.12
C LYS A 53 41.08 9.15 -22.80
N LYS A 54 40.55 8.07 -22.22
CA LYS A 54 41.12 6.72 -22.35
C LYS A 54 40.04 5.64 -22.21
N ALA A 55 40.07 4.66 -23.10
CA ALA A 55 39.16 3.53 -23.06
C ALA A 55 39.55 2.54 -21.95
N ALA A 56 38.54 2.05 -21.23
CA ALA A 56 38.60 0.88 -20.36
C ALA A 56 37.28 0.12 -20.52
N GLU A 57 37.33 -1.20 -20.55
CA GLU A 57 36.19 -2.05 -20.88
C GLU A 57 35.19 -2.11 -19.70
N PRO A 58 33.86 -2.05 -19.95
CA PRO A 58 32.86 -2.06 -18.90
C PRO A 58 32.70 -3.45 -18.29
N LYS A 59 33.41 -3.72 -17.20
CA LYS A 59 33.10 -4.86 -16.32
C LYS A 59 31.70 -4.65 -15.71
N PRO A 60 30.79 -5.64 -15.76
CA PRO A 60 29.41 -5.46 -15.32
C PRO A 60 29.29 -5.38 -13.79
N MET A 61 29.31 -4.17 -13.24
CA MET A 61 28.95 -3.92 -11.84
C MET A 61 27.43 -4.11 -11.67
N THR A 62 27.02 -5.21 -11.05
CA THR A 62 25.61 -5.55 -10.81
C THR A 62 25.36 -6.00 -9.35
N SER A 63 26.01 -5.33 -8.40
CA SER A 63 25.64 -5.39 -6.98
C SER A 63 24.32 -4.65 -6.74
N ILE A 64 23.20 -5.33 -6.97
CA ILE A 64 21.86 -4.85 -6.63
C ILE A 64 21.75 -4.73 -5.10
N PRO A 65 21.19 -3.64 -4.54
CA PRO A 65 21.04 -3.50 -3.10
C PRO A 65 20.08 -4.56 -2.51
N PRO A 66 20.34 -5.08 -1.30
CA PRO A 66 19.47 -6.05 -0.64
C PRO A 66 18.16 -5.39 -0.23
N GLY A 67 17.13 -5.56 -1.06
CA GLY A 67 15.80 -4.94 -0.86
C GLY A 67 14.86 -5.02 -2.05
N CYS A 68 15.37 -5.27 -3.26
CA CYS A 68 14.55 -5.43 -4.48
C CYS A 68 14.47 -6.91 -4.92
N PRO A 69 13.43 -7.68 -4.54
CA PRO A 69 13.27 -9.08 -4.91
C PRO A 69 12.74 -9.26 -6.36
N MET A 70 13.47 -8.73 -7.34
CA MET A 70 13.34 -9.10 -8.76
C MET A 70 14.46 -10.06 -9.18
N HIS A 71 14.86 -10.94 -8.27
CA HIS A 71 15.76 -12.05 -8.60
C HIS A 71 14.97 -13.08 -9.41
N LYS A 72 15.61 -13.66 -10.43
CA LYS A 72 15.03 -14.80 -11.14
C LYS A 72 15.03 -15.99 -10.19
N ALA A 73 13.85 -16.46 -9.82
CA ALA A 73 13.70 -17.82 -9.32
C ALA A 73 13.83 -18.75 -10.54
N ASP A 74 14.99 -19.37 -10.70
CA ASP A 74 15.31 -20.22 -11.85
C ASP A 74 14.52 -21.55 -11.80
N GLY A 75 13.23 -21.48 -12.16
CA GLY A 75 12.33 -22.64 -12.26
C GLY A 75 10.86 -22.35 -11.96
N ASP A 76 10.54 -21.28 -11.25
CA ASP A 76 9.15 -21.00 -10.84
C ASP A 76 8.29 -20.44 -11.98
N GLU A 77 7.23 -21.16 -12.35
CA GLU A 77 6.22 -20.64 -13.28
C GLU A 77 5.43 -19.51 -12.60
N LEU A 78 5.74 -18.27 -12.99
CA LEU A 78 4.96 -17.08 -12.61
C LEU A 78 3.50 -17.25 -13.03
N ASN A 79 2.58 -17.13 -12.07
CA ASN A 79 1.16 -17.21 -12.33
C ASN A 79 0.71 -15.98 -13.14
N LYS A 80 0.39 -16.22 -14.42
CA LYS A 80 0.05 -15.20 -15.43
C LYS A 80 -1.21 -14.37 -15.08
N LEU A 81 -1.99 -14.76 -14.08
CA LEU A 81 -3.22 -14.04 -13.66
C LEU A 81 -2.97 -12.97 -12.58
N ASN A 82 -1.91 -13.12 -11.76
CA ASN A 82 -1.59 -12.21 -10.65
C ASN A 82 -0.10 -11.85 -10.57
N MET A 83 0.73 -12.34 -11.50
CA MET A 83 2.19 -12.16 -11.59
C MET A 83 2.96 -12.60 -10.33
N MET A 84 2.36 -13.46 -9.50
CA MET A 84 2.99 -14.00 -8.30
C MET A 84 3.79 -15.28 -8.63
N PRO A 85 5.04 -15.43 -8.16
CA PRO A 85 5.77 -16.70 -8.24
C PRO A 85 5.15 -17.74 -7.30
N ASN A 86 5.64 -18.98 -7.37
CA ASN A 86 5.43 -19.90 -6.27
C ASN A 86 6.11 -19.34 -5.00
N LEU A 87 5.54 -19.64 -3.84
CA LEU A 87 6.00 -19.12 -2.55
C LEU A 87 5.96 -20.25 -1.54
N ALA A 88 7.06 -20.45 -0.81
CA ALA A 88 7.14 -21.44 0.25
C ALA A 88 6.15 -21.12 1.39
N GLN A 89 5.45 -22.16 1.86
CA GLN A 89 4.50 -22.10 2.98
C GLN A 89 5.02 -22.81 4.22
N THR A 90 6.34 -22.93 4.32
CA THR A 90 7.03 -23.32 5.54
C THR A 90 6.89 -22.22 6.60
N PRO A 91 6.80 -22.58 7.90
CA PRO A 91 7.03 -21.65 9.00
C PRO A 91 8.37 -20.92 8.89
N GLN A 92 8.49 -19.76 9.55
CA GLN A 92 9.79 -19.11 9.72
C GLN A 92 10.65 -19.85 10.75
N SER A 93 11.97 -19.72 10.67
CA SER A 93 12.91 -20.43 11.56
C SER A 93 12.88 -19.97 13.02
N ASP A 94 12.25 -18.84 13.30
CA ASP A 94 12.03 -18.24 14.61
C ASP A 94 10.57 -18.32 15.07
N GLN A 95 9.69 -18.90 14.25
CA GLN A 95 8.26 -19.02 14.53
C GLN A 95 8.01 -20.04 15.64
N THR A 96 7.15 -19.69 16.60
CA THR A 96 6.87 -20.51 17.79
C THR A 96 5.48 -21.15 17.75
N ILE A 97 4.52 -20.55 17.06
CA ILE A 97 3.16 -21.07 16.88
C ILE A 97 3.01 -21.71 15.50
N GLU A 98 2.46 -22.93 15.43
CA GLU A 98 2.12 -23.58 14.16
C GLU A 98 0.87 -22.95 13.54
N LEU A 99 1.06 -22.02 12.59
CA LEU A 99 -0.02 -21.34 11.91
C LEU A 99 -0.68 -22.23 10.83
N PRO A 100 -2.02 -22.21 10.69
CA PRO A 100 -2.70 -22.98 9.65
C PRO A 100 -2.19 -22.65 8.24
N THR A 101 -1.96 -23.71 7.45
CA THR A 101 -1.52 -23.63 6.04
C THR A 101 -2.67 -23.77 5.04
N GLU A 102 -3.86 -24.19 5.50
CA GLU A 102 -5.06 -24.37 4.68
C GLU A 102 -5.67 -23.04 4.21
N ARG A 103 -6.30 -23.06 3.04
CA ARG A 103 -6.82 -21.86 2.36
C ARG A 103 -8.35 -21.90 2.26
N VAL A 104 -8.99 -20.80 2.62
CA VAL A 104 -10.45 -20.66 2.57
C VAL A 104 -10.89 -20.26 1.16
N ILE A 105 -11.90 -20.96 0.62
CA ILE A 105 -12.56 -20.60 -0.64
C ILE A 105 -13.61 -19.53 -0.35
N SER A 106 -13.59 -18.42 -1.08
CA SER A 106 -14.55 -17.32 -0.92
C SER A 106 -15.91 -17.64 -1.55
N SER A 107 -16.93 -16.82 -1.27
CA SER A 107 -18.17 -16.81 -2.06
C SER A 107 -17.97 -16.19 -3.45
N ILE A 108 -17.02 -15.25 -3.55
CA ILE A 108 -16.75 -14.36 -4.68
C ILE A 108 -16.31 -15.15 -5.94
N PRO A 109 -17.01 -15.01 -7.09
CA PRO A 109 -16.61 -15.66 -8.34
C PRO A 109 -15.39 -15.01 -9.00
N LYS A 110 -14.60 -15.83 -9.71
CA LYS A 110 -13.56 -15.41 -10.66
C LYS A 110 -14.21 -15.15 -12.02
N ALA A 111 -13.74 -14.15 -12.76
CA ALA A 111 -14.32 -13.73 -14.05
C ALA A 111 -14.12 -14.72 -15.23
N LYS A 112 -13.64 -15.95 -14.99
CA LYS A 112 -13.33 -16.92 -16.06
C LYS A 112 -13.38 -18.37 -15.55
N GLY A 113 -14.46 -19.07 -15.88
CA GLY A 113 -14.77 -20.43 -15.44
C GLY A 113 -16.01 -20.41 -14.51
N ASP A 114 -17.08 -21.06 -14.94
CA ASP A 114 -18.46 -20.74 -14.50
C ASP A 114 -18.76 -20.98 -13.01
N ASP A 115 -17.98 -21.84 -12.33
CA ASP A 115 -18.06 -22.12 -10.89
C ASP A 115 -16.77 -21.76 -10.11
N ALA A 116 -15.77 -21.14 -10.75
CA ALA A 116 -14.49 -20.87 -10.11
C ALA A 116 -14.58 -19.68 -9.14
N ARG A 117 -14.30 -19.89 -7.85
CA ARG A 117 -14.29 -18.84 -6.81
C ARG A 117 -12.89 -18.40 -6.43
N TRP A 118 -12.74 -17.25 -5.79
CA TRP A 118 -11.46 -16.84 -5.21
C TRP A 118 -11.09 -17.68 -3.98
N GLU A 119 -9.83 -17.61 -3.60
CA GLU A 119 -9.27 -18.35 -2.47
C GLU A 119 -8.41 -17.36 -1.67
N TYR A 120 -8.68 -17.23 -0.39
CA TYR A 120 -7.93 -16.36 0.50
C TYR A 120 -6.53 -16.94 0.80
N PRO A 121 -5.57 -16.13 1.28
CA PRO A 121 -4.33 -16.66 1.81
C PRO A 121 -4.60 -17.42 3.13
N SER A 122 -3.81 -18.45 3.41
CA SER A 122 -3.78 -19.06 4.74
C SER A 122 -3.11 -18.16 5.79
N PRO A 123 -3.34 -18.36 7.09
CA PRO A 123 -2.59 -17.71 8.16
C PRO A 123 -1.07 -17.76 7.97
N GLN A 124 -0.50 -18.92 7.63
CA GLN A 124 0.94 -19.04 7.33
C GLN A 124 1.35 -18.23 6.08
N GLN A 125 0.52 -18.21 5.02
CA GLN A 125 0.76 -17.37 3.83
C GLN A 125 0.79 -15.87 4.16
N PHE A 126 -0.11 -15.44 5.04
CA PHE A 126 -0.23 -14.06 5.47
C PHE A 126 0.96 -13.65 6.34
N TYR A 127 1.31 -14.41 7.38
CA TYR A 127 2.51 -14.18 8.19
C TYR A 127 3.79 -14.16 7.34
N ASN A 128 3.96 -15.12 6.43
CA ASN A 128 5.08 -15.14 5.49
C ASN A 128 5.10 -13.91 4.57
N ALA A 129 3.96 -13.25 4.29
CA ALA A 129 3.91 -11.98 3.57
C ALA A 129 4.29 -10.77 4.45
N LEU A 130 3.86 -10.74 5.71
CA LEU A 130 4.24 -9.69 6.68
C LEU A 130 5.75 -9.69 6.94
N ARG A 131 6.33 -10.86 7.27
CA ARG A 131 7.77 -11.00 7.54
C ARG A 131 8.62 -10.60 6.33
N ARG A 132 8.22 -10.96 5.10
CA ARG A 132 8.87 -10.51 3.84
C ARG A 132 8.78 -9.00 3.59
N LYS A 133 7.83 -8.30 4.21
CA LYS A 133 7.69 -6.84 4.16
C LYS A 133 8.50 -6.12 5.25
N GLY A 134 9.18 -6.87 6.13
CA GLY A 134 9.85 -6.32 7.31
C GLY A 134 8.86 -5.87 8.39
N TRP A 135 7.67 -6.48 8.43
CA TRP A 135 6.66 -6.22 9.45
C TRP A 135 6.68 -7.35 10.49
N GLU A 136 6.84 -6.97 11.76
CA GLU A 136 6.67 -7.85 12.91
C GLU A 136 5.22 -7.74 13.41
N THR A 137 4.64 -8.86 13.81
CA THR A 137 3.23 -8.99 14.23
C THR A 137 3.13 -10.22 15.12
N PRO A 138 2.39 -10.18 16.26
CA PRO A 138 2.24 -11.35 17.13
C PRO A 138 1.64 -12.54 16.36
N GLU A 139 2.16 -13.74 16.60
CA GLU A 139 1.74 -14.94 15.87
C GLU A 139 0.30 -15.34 16.24
N GLU A 140 -0.07 -15.13 17.49
CA GLU A 140 -1.41 -15.31 18.05
C GLU A 140 -2.48 -14.39 17.43
N GLU A 141 -2.10 -13.27 16.83
CA GLU A 141 -3.04 -12.34 16.17
C GLU A 141 -3.31 -12.69 14.70
N ILE A 142 -2.49 -13.54 14.08
CA ILE A 142 -2.51 -13.76 12.62
C ILE A 142 -3.81 -14.40 12.12
N GLU A 143 -4.30 -15.43 12.80
CA GLU A 143 -5.56 -16.10 12.40
C GLU A 143 -6.74 -15.13 12.49
N THR A 144 -6.86 -14.43 13.62
CA THR A 144 -7.90 -13.39 13.83
C THR A 144 -7.80 -12.28 12.78
N MET A 145 -6.58 -11.85 12.42
CA MET A 145 -6.37 -10.83 11.41
C MET A 145 -6.79 -11.32 10.02
N VAL A 146 -6.46 -12.56 9.64
CA VAL A 146 -6.88 -13.16 8.36
C VAL A 146 -8.41 -13.31 8.30
N ASP A 147 -9.05 -13.78 9.36
CA ASP A 147 -10.52 -13.92 9.42
C ASP A 147 -11.23 -12.56 9.28
N ILE A 148 -10.73 -11.50 9.92
CA ILE A 148 -11.26 -10.14 9.75
C ILE A 148 -11.11 -9.67 8.30
N HIS A 149 -9.96 -9.92 7.64
CA HIS A 149 -9.78 -9.56 6.23
C HIS A 149 -10.72 -10.36 5.31
N ASN A 150 -10.93 -11.66 5.57
CA ASN A 150 -11.83 -12.50 4.81
C ASN A 150 -13.29 -12.01 4.95
N PHE A 151 -13.74 -11.75 6.18
CA PHE A 151 -15.05 -11.18 6.47
C PHE A 151 -15.29 -9.83 5.77
N LEU A 152 -14.32 -8.90 5.85
CA LEU A 152 -14.42 -7.59 5.19
C LEU A 152 -14.49 -7.71 3.66
N ASN A 153 -13.79 -8.67 3.05
CA ASN A 153 -13.86 -8.92 1.62
C ASN A 153 -15.24 -9.48 1.19
N GLU A 154 -15.84 -10.38 1.98
CA GLU A 154 -17.16 -10.94 1.69
C GLU A 154 -18.28 -9.89 1.86
N GLU A 155 -18.26 -9.10 2.94
CA GLU A 155 -19.23 -8.02 3.14
C GLU A 155 -19.11 -6.92 2.06
N ALA A 156 -17.88 -6.56 1.67
CA ALA A 156 -17.66 -5.65 0.55
C ALA A 156 -18.21 -6.20 -0.78
N TRP A 157 -18.11 -7.52 -1.00
CA TRP A 157 -18.74 -8.17 -2.15
C TRP A 157 -20.26 -8.13 -2.10
N GLN A 158 -20.88 -8.31 -0.91
CA GLN A 158 -22.32 -8.12 -0.76
C GLN A 158 -22.77 -6.68 -1.06
N GLU A 159 -22.00 -5.66 -0.68
CA GLU A 159 -22.29 -4.27 -1.05
C GLU A 159 -22.17 -4.01 -2.57
N VAL A 160 -21.19 -4.62 -3.25
CA VAL A 160 -21.10 -4.59 -4.72
C VAL A 160 -22.34 -5.22 -5.36
N LEU A 161 -22.78 -6.39 -4.90
CA LEU A 161 -23.98 -7.06 -5.42
C LEU A 161 -25.28 -6.25 -5.17
N LYS A 162 -25.39 -5.59 -4.00
CA LYS A 162 -26.49 -4.66 -3.69
C LYS A 162 -26.48 -3.45 -4.62
N TRP A 163 -25.31 -2.89 -4.91
CA TRP A 163 -25.13 -1.76 -5.83
C TRP A 163 -25.47 -2.15 -7.27
N GLU A 164 -24.91 -3.24 -7.80
CA GLU A 164 -25.20 -3.72 -9.16
C GLU A 164 -26.68 -4.04 -9.34
N SER A 165 -27.33 -4.64 -8.34
CA SER A 165 -28.76 -4.95 -8.39
C SER A 165 -29.65 -3.69 -8.42
N LYS A 166 -29.16 -2.56 -7.90
CA LYS A 166 -29.85 -1.26 -7.91
C LYS A 166 -29.60 -0.45 -9.19
N TYR A 167 -28.46 -0.65 -9.85
CA TYR A 167 -28.00 0.13 -11.01
C TYR A 167 -27.79 -0.70 -12.29
N LYS A 168 -28.48 -1.84 -12.40
CA LYS A 168 -28.55 -2.63 -13.65
C LYS A 168 -29.22 -1.83 -14.77
N TRP A 169 -28.64 -1.92 -15.96
CA TRP A 169 -29.06 -1.28 -17.20
C TRP A 169 -29.79 -2.28 -18.11
#